data_AF-A0A925F8D7-F1
#
_entry.id   AF-A0A925F8D7-F1
#
_cell.length_a   1.000
_cell.length_b   1.000
_cell.length_c   1.000
_cell.angle_alpha   90.00
_cell.angle_beta   90.00
_cell.angle_gamma   90.00
#
_symmetry.space_group_name_H-M   'P 1'
#
loop_
_entity.id
_entity.type
_entity.pdbx_description
1 polymer ?
#
loop_
_entity_poly.entity_id
_entity_poly.type
_entity_poly.pdbx_seq_one_letter_code
_entity_poly.pdbx_strand_id
1 'polypeptide(L)'
;MHPRKKIIVPLIALFVIFSGSLTASKNLLAKWGIDYNVLIIANALFFIISLIAFFMQQKALHNTNPNVFVRSVMAGMLIKMFICVTAVITYRLVAGNNVSKLSVFAAMFLYLLYLGVEVAVITKLNKQHNA
;
A
#
# COMPACT_ATOMS: atom_id res chain seq x y z
N MET A 1 12.94 -22.93 -9.59
CA MET A 1 12.51 -21.50 -9.64
C MET A 1 11.72 -21.20 -8.35
N HIS A 2 12.31 -20.49 -7.39
CA HIS A 2 11.77 -20.39 -6.02
C HIS A 2 10.37 -19.74 -5.95
N PRO A 3 9.40 -20.32 -5.20
CA PRO A 3 8.02 -19.82 -5.08
C PRO A 3 7.93 -18.41 -4.48
N ARG A 4 8.98 -17.95 -3.79
CA ARG A 4 9.11 -16.60 -3.22
C ARG A 4 8.89 -15.45 -4.21
N LYS A 5 9.34 -15.59 -5.47
CA LYS A 5 9.26 -14.48 -6.45
C LYS A 5 7.84 -14.25 -6.96
N LYS A 6 7.00 -15.29 -7.08
CA LYS A 6 5.67 -15.17 -7.70
C LYS A 6 4.68 -14.30 -6.92
N ILE A 7 4.94 -14.04 -5.64
CA ILE A 7 3.94 -13.45 -4.74
C ILE A 7 4.21 -11.97 -4.43
N ILE A 8 5.48 -11.54 -4.52
CA ILE A 8 5.88 -10.12 -4.38
C ILE A 8 5.75 -9.37 -5.72
N VAL A 9 5.81 -10.10 -6.85
CA VAL A 9 5.64 -9.57 -8.21
C VAL A 9 4.38 -8.70 -8.39
N PRO A 10 3.16 -9.10 -7.95
CA PRO A 10 1.98 -8.24 -8.08
C PRO A 10 2.09 -6.93 -7.30
N LEU A 11 2.76 -6.92 -6.14
CA LEU A 11 2.98 -5.73 -5.33
C LEU A 11 3.94 -4.75 -6.03
N ILE A 12 5.04 -5.28 -6.58
CA ILE A 12 6.05 -4.51 -7.32
C ILE A 12 5.46 -4.00 -8.64
N ALA A 13 4.69 -4.84 -9.34
CA ALA A 13 3.99 -4.44 -10.57
C ALA A 13 3.00 -3.32 -10.30
N LEU A 14 2.23 -3.38 -9.21
CA LEU A 14 1.36 -2.28 -8.77
C LEU A 14 2.15 -0.99 -8.61
N PHE A 15 3.26 -1.02 -7.87
CA PHE A 15 4.09 0.16 -7.64
C PHE A 15 4.65 0.76 -8.93
N VAL A 16 5.14 -0.07 -9.84
CA VAL A 16 5.69 0.38 -11.13
C VAL A 16 4.59 0.95 -12.03
N ILE A 17 3.44 0.27 -12.12
CA ILE A 17 2.29 0.73 -12.93
C ILE A 17 1.75 2.05 -12.38
N PHE A 18 1.55 2.16 -11.06
CA PHE A 18 1.08 3.41 -10.45
C PHE A 18 2.10 4.54 -10.56
N SER A 19 3.38 4.28 -10.33
CA SER A 19 4.41 5.32 -10.50
C SER A 19 4.49 5.80 -11.95
N GLY A 20 4.44 4.89 -12.92
CA GLY A 20 4.43 5.22 -14.34
C GLY A 20 3.16 5.99 -14.75
N SER A 21 1.99 5.53 -14.30
CA SER A 21 0.70 6.17 -14.59
C SER A 21 0.59 7.56 -13.96
N LEU A 22 1.03 7.74 -12.71
CA LEU A 22 1.07 9.06 -12.07
C LEU A 22 1.99 10.03 -12.80
N THR A 23 3.14 9.56 -13.27
CA THR A 23 4.10 10.38 -14.04
C THR A 23 3.52 10.78 -15.39
N ALA A 24 2.86 9.86 -16.10
CA ALA A 24 2.20 10.14 -17.38
C ALA A 24 1.00 11.08 -17.23
N SER A 25 0.26 10.97 -16.14
CA SER A 25 -0.92 11.80 -15.85
C SER A 25 -0.59 13.12 -15.14
N LYS A 26 0.70 13.46 -14.93
CA LYS A 26 1.13 14.68 -14.21
C LYS A 26 0.45 15.96 -14.74
N ASN A 27 0.36 16.12 -16.06
CA ASN A 27 -0.29 17.28 -16.68
C ASN A 27 -1.80 17.30 -16.47
N LEU A 28 -2.44 16.13 -16.38
CA LEU A 28 -3.87 16.02 -16.08
C LEU A 28 -4.13 16.35 -14.61
N LEU A 29 -3.29 15.85 -13.70
CA LEU A 29 -3.37 16.11 -12.26
C LEU A 29 -3.18 17.60 -11.93
N ALA A 30 -2.22 18.26 -12.59
CA ALA A 30 -1.99 19.70 -12.42
C ALA A 30 -3.22 20.54 -12.83
N LYS A 31 -3.96 20.13 -13.88
CA LYS A 31 -5.20 20.79 -14.29
C LYS A 31 -6.34 20.66 -13.28
N TRP A 32 -6.33 19.60 -12.48
CA TRP A 32 -7.36 19.32 -11.47
C TRP A 32 -6.97 19.84 -10.08
N GLY A 33 -5.84 20.56 -9.95
CA GLY A 33 -5.32 21.04 -8.68
C GLY A 33 -4.83 19.92 -7.75
N ILE A 34 -4.51 18.75 -8.31
CA ILE A 34 -3.95 17.62 -7.56
C ILE A 34 -2.45 17.83 -7.44
N ASP A 35 -1.95 17.80 -6.21
CA ASP A 35 -0.53 17.86 -5.93
C ASP A 35 0.10 16.49 -6.23
N TYR A 36 0.83 16.44 -7.33
CA TYR A 36 1.56 15.28 -7.80
C TYR A 36 2.51 14.72 -6.73
N ASN A 37 3.16 15.59 -5.95
CA ASN A 37 4.15 15.16 -4.96
C ASN A 37 3.48 14.33 -3.86
N VAL A 38 2.26 14.71 -3.47
CA VAL A 38 1.48 14.00 -2.43
C VAL A 38 1.15 12.59 -2.89
N LEU A 39 0.71 12.42 -4.14
CA LEU A 39 0.33 11.10 -4.67
C LEU A 39 1.55 10.19 -4.85
N ILE A 40 2.68 10.73 -5.29
CA ILE A 40 3.92 9.94 -5.38
C ILE A 40 4.40 9.51 -3.99
N ILE A 41 4.42 10.43 -3.02
CA ILE A 41 4.85 10.12 -1.66
C ILE A 41 3.90 9.08 -1.04
N ALA A 42 2.58 9.24 -1.22
CA ALA A 42 1.60 8.28 -0.76
C ALA A 42 1.78 6.89 -1.41
N ASN A 43 2.01 6.83 -2.73
CA ASN A 43 2.26 5.56 -3.43
C ASN A 43 3.53 4.87 -2.92
N ALA A 44 4.63 5.62 -2.74
CA ALA A 44 5.87 5.08 -2.19
C ALA A 44 5.69 4.57 -0.75
N LEU A 45 4.98 5.34 0.09
CA LEU A 45 4.67 4.98 1.47
C LEU A 45 3.82 3.70 1.53
N PHE A 46 2.75 3.60 0.76
CA PHE A 46 1.91 2.40 0.74
C PHE A 46 2.66 1.18 0.22
N PHE A 47 3.54 1.35 -0.76
CA PHE A 47 4.41 0.28 -1.23
C PHE A 47 5.34 -0.23 -0.12
N ILE A 48 6.06 0.66 0.58
CA ILE A 48 6.97 0.29 1.67
C ILE A 48 6.24 -0.47 2.78
N ILE A 49 5.07 0.03 3.21
CA ILE A 49 4.32 -0.63 4.29
C ILE A 49 3.79 -1.99 3.84
N SER A 50 3.32 -2.10 2.61
CA SER A 50 2.85 -3.37 2.06
C SER A 50 4.00 -4.39 1.95
N LEU A 51 5.22 -3.93 1.69
CA LEU A 51 6.42 -4.76 1.71
C LEU A 51 6.71 -5.28 3.13
N ILE A 52 6.66 -4.39 4.13
CA ILE A 52 6.87 -4.75 5.55
C ILE A 52 5.81 -5.76 6.02
N ALA A 53 4.53 -5.47 5.73
CA ALA A 53 3.42 -6.36 6.08
C ALA A 53 3.59 -7.74 5.44
N PHE A 54 3.99 -7.79 4.16
CA PHE A 54 4.27 -9.04 3.46
C PHE A 54 5.40 -9.84 4.13
N PHE A 55 6.50 -9.20 4.52
CA PHE A 55 7.60 -9.89 5.23
C PHE A 55 7.15 -10.44 6.59
N MET A 56 6.35 -9.67 7.35
CA MET A 56 5.79 -10.13 8.61
C MET A 56 4.88 -11.35 8.43
N GLN A 57 3.98 -11.29 7.44
CA GLN A 57 3.03 -12.36 7.13
C GLN A 57 3.74 -13.63 6.62
N GLN A 58 4.77 -13.47 5.79
CA GLN A 58 5.56 -14.60 5.31
C GLN A 58 6.30 -15.29 6.46
N LYS A 59 6.90 -14.53 7.38
CA LYS A 59 7.54 -15.11 8.57
C LYS A 59 6.50 -15.83 9.44
N ALA A 60 5.31 -15.28 9.55
CA ALA A 60 4.22 -15.89 10.32
C ALA A 60 3.72 -17.21 9.71
N LEU A 61 3.71 -17.36 8.39
CA LEU A 61 3.30 -18.60 7.71
C LEU A 61 4.22 -19.81 7.95
N HIS A 62 5.49 -19.59 8.27
CA HIS A 62 6.39 -20.70 8.61
C HIS A 62 6.23 -21.16 10.07
N ASN A 63 5.39 -20.51 10.87
CA ASN A 63 5.11 -20.95 12.24
C ASN A 63 4.02 -22.02 12.21
N THR A 64 4.18 -23.06 13.02
CA THR A 64 3.20 -24.14 13.19
C THR A 64 1.85 -23.64 13.71
N ASN A 65 1.81 -22.45 14.33
CA ASN A 65 0.59 -21.89 14.90
C ASN A 65 -0.11 -20.89 13.93
N PRO A 66 -1.29 -21.24 13.38
CA PRO A 66 -2.01 -20.39 12.43
C PRO A 66 -2.49 -19.06 13.04
N ASN A 67 -2.64 -18.95 14.37
CA ASN A 67 -2.99 -17.68 15.02
C ASN A 67 -1.89 -16.62 14.84
N VAL A 68 -0.63 -17.03 14.65
CA VAL A 68 0.47 -16.10 14.41
C VAL A 68 0.31 -15.40 13.06
N PHE A 69 -0.19 -16.11 12.04
CA PHE A 69 -0.50 -15.54 10.73
C PHE A 69 -1.61 -14.48 10.84
N VAL A 70 -2.74 -14.84 11.44
CA VAL A 70 -3.87 -13.90 11.60
C VAL A 70 -3.45 -12.65 12.38
N ARG A 71 -2.69 -12.83 13.47
CA ARG A 71 -2.16 -11.70 14.26
C ARG A 71 -1.23 -10.81 13.44
N SER A 72 -0.39 -11.38 12.58
CA SER A 72 0.51 -10.61 11.71
C SER A 72 -0.25 -9.78 10.66
N VAL A 73 -1.35 -10.32 10.13
CA VAL A 73 -2.24 -9.59 9.20
C VAL A 73 -2.93 -8.43 9.91
N MET A 74 -3.50 -8.67 11.10
CA MET A 74 -4.12 -7.62 11.92
C MET A 74 -3.11 -6.51 12.28
N ALA A 75 -1.91 -6.89 12.70
CA ALA A 75 -0.84 -5.93 13.01
C ALA A 75 -0.45 -5.09 11.78
N GLY A 76 -0.31 -5.72 10.61
CA GLY A 76 -0.04 -5.03 9.35
C GLY A 76 -1.13 -4.02 8.98
N MET A 77 -2.41 -4.39 9.12
CA MET A 77 -3.52 -3.47 8.88
C MET A 77 -3.54 -2.30 9.86
N LEU A 78 -3.32 -2.55 11.16
CA LEU A 78 -3.25 -1.49 12.17
C LEU A 78 -2.13 -0.50 11.85
N ILE A 79 -0.93 -0.99 11.55
CA ILE A 79 0.22 -0.14 11.16
C ILE A 79 -0.14 0.72 9.95
N LYS A 80 -0.79 0.15 8.93
CA LYS A 80 -1.25 0.89 7.74
C LYS A 80 -2.23 1.99 8.09
N MET A 81 -3.21 1.71 8.95
CA MET A 81 -4.17 2.72 9.38
C MET A 81 -3.50 3.86 10.13
N PHE A 82 -2.60 3.57 11.08
CA PHE A 82 -1.86 4.59 11.80
C PHE A 82 -1.04 5.46 10.85
N ILE A 83 -0.28 4.85 9.94
CA ILE A 83 0.54 5.63 9.01
C ILE A 83 -0.33 6.45 8.05
N CYS A 84 -1.48 5.93 7.62
CA CYS A 84 -2.41 6.67 6.78
C CYS A 84 -2.95 7.92 7.49
N VAL A 85 -3.35 7.79 8.77
CA VAL A 85 -3.78 8.92 9.60
C VAL A 85 -2.65 9.93 9.77
N THR A 86 -1.46 9.46 10.15
CA THR A 86 -0.28 10.33 10.31
C THR A 86 0.06 11.05 9.00
N ALA A 87 0.02 10.36 7.86
CA ALA A 87 0.32 10.96 6.56
C ALA A 87 -0.66 12.08 6.19
N VAL A 88 -1.96 11.90 6.45
CA VAL A 88 -2.97 12.95 6.21
C VAL A 88 -2.76 14.15 7.13
N ILE A 89 -2.44 13.92 8.41
CA ILE A 89 -2.14 14.98 9.37
C ILE A 89 -0.88 15.74 8.93
N THR A 90 0.21 15.04 8.62
CA THR A 90 1.46 15.64 8.13
C THR A 90 1.22 16.45 6.86
N TYR A 91 0.44 15.94 5.90
CA TYR A 91 0.11 16.68 4.69
C TYR A 91 -0.63 17.98 5.02
N ARG A 92 -1.62 17.95 5.92
CA ARG A 92 -2.33 19.16 6.37
C ARG A 92 -1.40 20.16 7.03
N LEU A 93 -0.46 19.70 7.86
CA LEU A 93 0.50 20.58 8.53
C LEU A 93 1.50 21.23 7.56
N VAL A 94 1.99 20.48 6.57
CA VAL A 94 2.98 20.97 5.60
C VAL A 94 2.33 21.87 4.54
N ALA A 95 1.15 21.50 4.02
CA ALA A 95 0.46 22.29 3.00
C ALA A 95 -0.29 23.50 3.58
N GLY A 96 -0.52 23.53 4.90
CA GLY A 96 -1.19 24.64 5.60
C GLY A 96 -2.60 24.90 5.05
N ASN A 97 -2.81 26.08 4.47
CA ASN A 97 -4.09 26.47 3.85
C ASN A 97 -4.27 25.95 2.42
N ASN A 98 -3.20 25.47 1.77
CA ASN A 98 -3.22 24.98 0.38
C ASN A 98 -3.46 23.46 0.32
N VAL A 99 -4.29 22.94 1.20
CA VAL A 99 -4.63 21.51 1.23
C VAL A 99 -5.60 21.21 0.10
N SER A 100 -5.11 20.54 -0.94
CA SER A 100 -5.96 20.03 -2.01
C SER A 100 -6.74 18.82 -1.53
N LYS A 101 -8.01 19.04 -1.17
CA LYS A 101 -8.97 17.97 -0.78
C LYS A 101 -9.00 16.84 -1.82
N LEU A 102 -8.90 17.19 -3.10
CA LEU A 102 -8.88 16.26 -4.21
C LEU A 102 -7.64 15.35 -4.19
N SER A 103 -6.48 15.84 -3.72
CA SER A 103 -5.25 15.05 -3.61
C SER A 103 -5.36 14.00 -2.52
N VAL A 104 -5.96 14.36 -1.38
CA VAL A 104 -6.25 13.40 -0.30
C VAL A 104 -7.22 12.34 -0.79
N PHE A 105 -8.28 12.72 -1.49
CA PHE A 105 -9.24 11.77 -2.04
C PHE A 105 -8.60 10.81 -3.05
N ALA A 106 -7.75 11.32 -3.96
CA ALA A 106 -7.01 10.49 -4.90
C ALA A 106 -6.02 9.54 -4.20
N ALA A 107 -5.34 10.01 -3.14
CA ALA A 107 -4.47 9.17 -2.32
C ALA A 107 -5.25 8.05 -1.60
N MET A 108 -6.47 8.33 -1.14
CA MET A 108 -7.37 7.33 -0.55
C MET A 108 -7.84 6.28 -1.57
N PHE A 109 -8.09 6.70 -2.81
CA PHE A 109 -8.38 5.74 -3.88
C PHE A 109 -7.19 4.80 -4.13
N LEU A 110 -5.97 5.36 -4.15
CA LEU A 110 -4.72 4.62 -4.27
C LEU A 110 -4.54 3.62 -3.11
N TYR A 111 -4.86 4.03 -1.88
CA TYR A 111 -4.86 3.16 -0.71
C TYR A 111 -5.76 1.93 -0.89
N LEU A 112 -7.00 2.13 -1.37
CA LEU A 112 -7.94 1.03 -1.59
C LEU A 112 -7.42 0.00 -2.60
N LEU A 113 -6.73 0.44 -3.65
CA LEU A 113 -6.13 -0.45 -4.63
C LEU A 113 -4.99 -1.29 -4.05
N TYR A 114 -4.11 -0.67 -3.24
CA TYR A 114 -3.07 -1.40 -2.52
C TYR A 114 -3.66 -2.41 -1.54
N LEU A 115 -4.71 -2.01 -0.80
CA LEU A 115 -5.39 -2.89 0.14
C LEU A 115 -6.02 -4.08 -0.57
N GLY A 116 -6.73 -3.86 -1.67
CA GLY A 116 -7.36 -4.94 -2.45
C GLY A 116 -6.35 -5.96 -2.97
N VAL A 117 -5.22 -5.51 -3.53
CA VAL A 117 -4.17 -6.41 -3.99
C VAL A 117 -3.49 -7.13 -2.82
N GLU A 118 -3.23 -6.44 -1.71
CA GLU A 118 -2.66 -7.08 -0.54
C GLU A 118 -3.57 -8.19 0.01
N VAL A 119 -4.87 -7.93 0.17
CA VAL A 119 -5.83 -8.95 0.63
C VAL A 119 -5.87 -10.13 -0.33
N ALA A 120 -5.82 -9.90 -1.65
CA ALA A 120 -5.75 -10.96 -2.64
C ALA A 120 -4.46 -11.78 -2.52
N VAL A 121 -3.33 -11.13 -2.29
CA VAL A 121 -2.02 -11.76 -2.06
C VAL A 121 -2.05 -12.61 -0.78
N ILE A 122 -2.54 -12.06 0.33
CA ILE A 122 -2.66 -12.74 1.64
C ILE A 122 -3.55 -13.99 1.53
N THR A 123 -4.71 -13.85 0.89
CA THR A 123 -5.66 -14.96 0.69
C THR A 123 -5.01 -16.08 -0.11
N LYS A 124 -4.25 -15.73 -1.15
CA LYS A 124 -3.49 -16.70 -1.95
C LYS A 124 -2.36 -17.35 -1.14
N LEU A 125 -1.68 -16.58 -0.29
CA LEU A 125 -0.62 -17.06 0.63
C LEU A 125 -1.17 -18.12 1.60
N ASN A 126 -2.33 -17.86 2.20
CA ASN A 126 -3.00 -18.78 3.13
C ASN A 126 -3.45 -20.07 2.42
N LYS A 127 -4.00 -19.97 1.20
CA LYS A 127 -4.45 -21.13 0.43
C LYS A 127 -3.30 -22.07 0.02
N GLN A 128 -2.11 -21.53 -0.25
CA GLN A 128 -0.94 -22.34 -0.63
C GLN A 128 -0.26 -23.05 0.55
N HIS A 129 -0.53 -22.65 1.79
CA HIS A 129 0.00 -23.32 2.97
C HIS A 129 -0.92 -24.46 3.46
N ASN A 130 -2.23 -24.32 3.26
CA ASN A 130 -3.24 -25.32 3.67
C ASN A 130 -3.57 -26.36 2.57
N ALA A 131 -2.79 -26.44 1.48
CA ALA A 131 -2.97 -27.38 0.37
C ALA A 131 -1.69 -28.19 0.17
#